data_AF-A0A812DMI0-F1
#
_entry.id   AF-A0A812DMI0-F1
#
_cell.length_a   1.000
_cell.length_b   1.000
_cell.length_c   1.000
_cell.angle_alpha   90.00
_cell.angle_beta   90.00
_cell.angle_gamma   90.00
#
_symmetry.space_group_name_H-M   'P 1'
#
loop_
_entity.id
_entity.type
_entity.pdbx_description
1 polymer ?
#
loop_
_entity_poly.entity_id
_entity_poly.type
_entity_poly.pdbx_seq_one_letter_code
_entity_poly.pdbx_strand_id
1 'polypeptide(L)'
;MGSNEHSVCVGCTAVWTKMCSEGADNSQPKLLGIDLVRLALERAKTSREAVEVITTLLEKYGQGGECYENQDFQDWKHNNSFLLVDRNEAWVLDTAGQHWAAKKVTEGVCNLSSQLRVGKNPDLKTDELEDKTEKLGFWSTDKGDLDFSAAYSADFPGLIEKNIQPPMKRYEKGKILMEENANGSFSLENMFKILREEECLNMTGQLMTTSSQVSVLQPEDSHIPNTHWFTATPNTYLSVFKPFIFCPGADIGSGIGLNCSSKSHSFIYSVNKFGTSVITPLSLSLSLSLSLMLPLQL
;
A
#
# COMPACT_ATOMS: atom_id res chain seq x y z
N MET A 1 1.02 -0.06 6.18
CA MET A 1 -0.25 0.70 6.30
C MET A 1 -0.54 0.96 7.77
N GLY A 2 -1.38 1.95 8.08
CA GLY A 2 -1.74 2.30 9.45
C GLY A 2 -2.83 3.37 9.52
N SER A 3 -3.18 3.76 10.73
CA SER A 3 -4.12 4.86 11.00
C SER A 3 -3.68 5.69 12.20
N ASN A 4 -4.11 6.95 12.29
CA ASN A 4 -3.77 7.87 13.38
C ASN A 4 -5.01 8.36 14.16
N GLU A 5 -4.79 9.17 15.20
CA GLU A 5 -5.82 9.75 16.07
C GLU A 5 -6.81 10.67 15.34
N HIS A 6 -6.43 11.15 14.15
CA HIS A 6 -7.26 12.01 13.31
C HIS A 6 -8.11 11.22 12.31
N SER A 7 -8.19 9.89 12.45
CA SER A 7 -8.93 9.01 11.53
C SER A 7 -8.36 8.98 10.11
N VAL A 8 -7.11 9.39 9.93
CA VAL A 8 -6.41 9.24 8.65
C VAL A 8 -5.90 7.80 8.57
N CYS A 9 -6.15 7.12 7.45
CA CYS A 9 -5.59 5.83 7.09
C CYS A 9 -4.66 6.01 5.90
N VAL A 10 -3.46 5.42 5.96
CA VAL A 10 -2.49 5.45 4.86
C VAL A 10 -1.95 4.06 4.60
N GLY A 11 -1.97 3.65 3.34
CA GLY A 11 -1.30 2.44 2.85
C GLY A 11 -0.49 2.74 1.60
N CYS A 12 0.53 1.91 1.35
CA CYS A 12 1.35 2.02 0.15
C CYS A 12 1.59 0.64 -0.47
N THR A 13 1.85 0.62 -1.77
CA THR A 13 2.25 -0.58 -2.52
C THR A 13 3.47 -0.25 -3.37
N ALA A 14 4.31 -1.26 -3.65
CA ALA A 14 5.46 -1.11 -4.52
C ALA A 14 5.01 -0.95 -5.97
N VAL A 15 5.58 0.00 -6.71
CA VAL A 15 5.36 0.20 -8.14
C VAL A 15 6.68 0.37 -8.88
N TRP A 16 6.71 -0.09 -10.12
CA TRP A 16 7.88 0.01 -10.98
C TRP A 16 7.67 1.10 -12.01
N THR A 17 8.64 2.01 -12.05
CA THR A 17 8.62 3.17 -12.91
C THR A 17 9.92 3.23 -13.70
N LYS A 18 9.92 3.97 -14.81
CA LYS A 18 11.14 4.22 -15.60
C LYS A 18 12.23 4.90 -14.78
N MET A 19 11.85 5.61 -13.71
CA MET A 19 12.77 6.21 -12.74
C MET A 19 13.47 5.18 -11.84
N CYS A 20 13.02 3.92 -11.82
CA CYS A 20 13.70 2.84 -11.10
C CYS A 20 14.93 2.30 -11.86
N SER A 21 14.88 2.28 -13.19
CA SER A 21 15.89 1.66 -14.07
C SER A 21 16.99 2.60 -14.56
N GLU A 22 16.72 3.90 -14.67
CA GLU A 22 17.63 4.86 -15.30
C GLU A 22 18.64 5.47 -14.31
N GLY A 23 19.58 4.69 -13.76
CA GLY A 23 20.80 5.22 -13.08
C GLY A 23 20.60 6.23 -11.93
N ALA A 24 19.37 6.52 -11.55
CA ALA A 24 18.98 7.66 -10.76
C ALA A 24 18.91 7.20 -9.32
N ASP A 25 20.01 7.39 -8.58
CA ASP A 25 20.03 7.74 -7.15
C ASP A 25 19.14 6.92 -6.19
N ASN A 26 18.70 5.73 -6.60
CA ASN A 26 17.92 4.76 -5.82
C ASN A 26 18.85 3.75 -5.15
N SER A 27 20.16 3.84 -5.38
CA SER A 27 21.19 3.12 -4.63
C SER A 27 21.55 3.80 -3.33
N GLN A 28 21.29 5.10 -3.20
CA GLN A 28 21.53 5.82 -1.95
C GLN A 28 20.33 5.65 -1.01
N PRO A 29 20.57 5.50 0.30
CA PRO A 29 19.50 5.49 1.29
C PRO A 29 18.68 6.79 1.23
N LYS A 30 17.39 6.65 0.94
CA LYS A 30 16.39 7.72 0.93
C LYS A 30 15.16 7.28 1.72
N LEU A 31 14.07 8.04 1.64
CA LEU A 31 12.81 7.65 2.26
C LEU A 31 12.22 6.44 1.53
N LEU A 32 11.90 5.39 2.27
CA LEU A 32 11.10 4.28 1.74
C LEU A 32 9.62 4.64 1.77
N GLY A 33 8.79 3.95 0.97
CA GLY A 33 7.35 4.11 1.04
C GLY A 33 6.78 3.94 2.46
N ILE A 34 7.34 3.02 3.25
CA ILE A 34 6.92 2.81 4.64
C ILE A 34 7.33 3.96 5.56
N ASP A 35 8.45 4.64 5.29
CA ASP A 35 8.85 5.85 6.03
C ASP A 35 7.89 7.00 5.73
N LEU A 36 7.53 7.16 4.46
CA LEU A 36 6.53 8.15 4.02
C LEU A 36 5.16 7.89 4.66
N VAL A 37 4.72 6.62 4.77
CA VAL A 37 3.49 6.24 5.48
C VAL A 37 3.56 6.68 6.95
N ARG A 38 4.67 6.39 7.64
CA ARG A 38 4.85 6.72 9.06
C ARG A 38 4.84 8.24 9.29
N LEU A 39 5.59 8.98 8.46
CA LEU A 39 5.69 10.43 8.55
C LEU A 39 4.35 11.12 8.21
N ALA A 40 3.60 10.58 7.25
CA ALA A 40 2.25 11.07 6.94
C ALA A 40 1.30 10.87 8.12
N LEU A 41 1.26 9.66 8.69
CA LEU A 41 0.41 9.36 9.84
C LEU A 41 0.77 10.16 11.10
N GLU A 42 2.05 10.48 11.29
CA GLU A 42 2.52 11.31 12.42
C GLU A 42 2.09 12.78 12.28
N ARG A 43 2.02 13.31 11.06
CA ARG A 43 1.92 14.76 10.81
C ARG A 43 0.57 15.24 10.30
N ALA A 44 -0.18 14.38 9.62
CA ALA A 44 -1.39 14.78 8.91
C ALA A 44 -2.66 14.59 9.75
N LYS A 45 -3.58 15.54 9.65
CA LYS A 45 -4.91 15.50 10.26
C LYS A 45 -6.01 15.13 9.25
N THR A 46 -5.71 15.22 7.97
CA THR A 46 -6.60 14.81 6.87
C THR A 46 -5.84 13.99 5.84
N SER A 47 -6.55 13.25 5.00
CA SER A 47 -5.98 12.52 3.87
C SER A 47 -5.36 13.47 2.84
N ARG A 48 -5.93 14.67 2.64
CA ARG A 48 -5.35 15.73 1.80
C ARG A 48 -4.02 16.24 2.36
N GLU A 49 -3.94 16.53 3.66
CA GLU A 49 -2.69 16.89 4.33
C GLU A 49 -1.66 15.76 4.24
N ALA A 50 -2.09 14.50 4.31
CA ALA A 50 -1.20 13.36 4.15
C ALA A 50 -0.59 13.29 2.74
N VAL A 51 -1.34 13.67 1.68
CA VAL A 51 -0.78 13.85 0.33
C VAL A 51 0.30 14.94 0.34
N GLU A 52 0.08 16.07 1.00
CA GLU A 52 1.05 17.18 1.08
C GLU A 52 2.32 16.78 1.83
N VAL A 53 2.18 16.06 2.95
CA VAL A 53 3.33 15.57 3.73
C VAL A 53 4.19 14.65 2.87
N ILE A 54 3.58 13.66 2.20
CA ILE A 54 4.33 12.71 1.37
C ILE A 54 5.02 13.43 0.21
N THR A 55 4.30 14.29 -0.52
CA THR A 55 4.82 14.96 -1.72
C THR A 55 5.92 15.96 -1.38
N THR A 56 5.77 16.75 -0.30
CA THR A 56 6.82 17.67 0.18
C THR A 56 8.10 16.91 0.58
N LEU A 57 7.96 15.78 1.27
CA LEU A 57 9.10 14.95 1.66
C LEU A 57 9.75 14.29 0.45
N LEU A 58 8.93 13.83 -0.50
CA LEU A 58 9.39 13.22 -1.73
C LEU A 58 10.21 14.20 -2.58
N GLU A 59 9.72 15.42 -2.76
CA GLU A 59 10.43 16.46 -3.51
C GLU A 59 11.75 16.85 -2.84
N LYS A 60 11.77 16.93 -1.50
CA LYS A 60 12.94 17.35 -0.75
C LYS A 60 14.01 16.27 -0.60
N TYR A 61 13.61 15.04 -0.34
CA TYR A 61 14.52 13.95 0.04
C TYR A 61 14.57 12.79 -0.97
N GLY A 62 13.62 12.76 -1.91
CA GLY A 62 13.45 11.64 -2.82
C GLY A 62 12.94 10.38 -2.11
N GLN A 63 12.82 9.31 -2.90
CA GLN A 63 12.51 7.97 -2.42
C GLN A 63 13.47 6.96 -3.03
N GLY A 64 13.65 5.81 -2.37
CA GLY A 64 14.51 4.73 -2.84
C GLY A 64 15.47 4.20 -1.77
N GLY A 65 16.37 3.30 -2.18
CA GLY A 65 17.26 2.57 -1.30
C GLY A 65 16.90 1.08 -1.19
N GLU A 66 17.69 0.35 -0.40
CA GLU A 66 17.46 -1.06 -0.13
C GLU A 66 16.19 -1.25 0.71
N CYS A 67 15.27 -2.05 0.19
CA CYS A 67 13.96 -2.29 0.79
C CYS A 67 13.66 -3.79 1.04
N TYR A 68 14.60 -4.66 0.70
CA TYR A 68 14.49 -6.11 0.89
C TYR A 68 15.66 -6.63 1.71
N GLU A 69 15.35 -7.43 2.74
CA GLU A 69 16.36 -8.14 3.53
C GLU A 69 16.92 -9.37 2.79
N ASN A 70 16.13 -9.98 1.89
CA ASN A 70 16.59 -11.12 1.10
C ASN A 70 17.51 -10.64 -0.04
N GLN A 71 18.70 -11.23 -0.10
CA GLN A 71 19.72 -10.98 -1.11
C GLN A 71 19.22 -11.22 -2.53
N ASP A 72 18.29 -12.17 -2.72
CA ASP A 72 17.70 -12.47 -4.03
C ASP A 72 16.93 -11.26 -4.64
N PHE A 73 16.52 -10.30 -3.81
CA PHE A 73 15.73 -9.13 -4.22
C PHE A 73 16.45 -7.80 -3.99
N GLN A 74 17.76 -7.79 -3.71
CA GLN A 74 18.49 -6.55 -3.43
C GLN A 74 18.49 -5.57 -4.61
N ASP A 75 18.42 -6.08 -5.84
CA ASP A 75 18.34 -5.26 -7.05
C ASP A 75 16.93 -4.70 -7.31
N TRP A 76 15.92 -5.12 -6.54
CA TRP A 76 14.54 -4.67 -6.71
C TRP A 76 14.33 -3.31 -6.07
N LYS A 77 14.59 -2.26 -6.85
CA LYS A 77 14.27 -0.88 -6.49
C LYS A 77 12.89 -0.52 -7.02
N HIS A 78 12.07 0.06 -6.15
CA HIS A 78 10.71 0.46 -6.49
C HIS A 78 10.40 1.87 -5.98
N ASN A 79 9.40 2.49 -6.59
CA ASN A 79 8.71 3.64 -6.01
C ASN A 79 7.40 3.17 -5.39
N ASN A 80 6.61 4.09 -4.84
CA ASN A 80 5.38 3.71 -4.16
C ASN A 80 4.15 4.45 -4.69
N SER A 81 3.05 3.71 -4.78
CA SER A 81 1.71 4.28 -4.87
C SER A 81 1.04 4.20 -3.51
N PHE A 82 0.24 5.20 -3.18
CA PHE A 82 -0.38 5.36 -1.87
C PHE A 82 -1.90 5.47 -2.01
N LEU A 83 -2.60 4.85 -1.05
CA LEU A 83 -4.01 5.12 -0.78
C LEU A 83 -4.08 5.85 0.56
N LEU A 84 -4.63 7.05 0.53
CA LEU A 84 -4.79 7.90 1.71
C LEU A 84 -6.28 8.19 1.89
N VAL A 85 -6.79 8.01 3.09
CA VAL A 85 -8.24 8.01 3.36
C VAL A 85 -8.52 8.66 4.69
N ASP A 86 -9.56 9.48 4.77
CA ASP A 86 -10.16 9.92 6.03
C ASP A 86 -11.69 9.73 5.96
N ARG A 87 -12.44 10.37 6.87
CA ARG A 87 -13.90 10.25 6.96
C ARG A 87 -14.63 10.92 5.78
N ASN A 88 -13.97 11.83 5.08
CA ASN A 88 -14.59 12.75 4.12
C ASN A 88 -14.16 12.43 2.67
N GLU A 89 -12.93 11.98 2.47
CA GLU A 89 -12.37 11.75 1.14
C GLU A 89 -11.28 10.68 1.11
N ALA A 90 -10.92 10.26 -0.10
CA ALA A 90 -9.74 9.46 -0.33
C ALA A 90 -8.93 9.99 -1.51
N TRP A 91 -7.65 9.62 -1.52
CA TRP A 91 -6.67 10.01 -2.50
C TRP A 91 -5.86 8.79 -2.95
N VAL A 92 -5.72 8.66 -4.26
CA VAL A 92 -4.69 7.83 -4.88
C VAL A 92 -3.54 8.74 -5.25
N LEU A 93 -2.35 8.46 -4.73
CA LEU A 93 -1.12 9.18 -5.04
C LEU A 93 -0.12 8.22 -5.66
N ASP A 94 0.26 8.50 -6.90
CA ASP A 94 1.28 7.77 -7.63
C ASP A 94 2.58 8.57 -7.67
N THR A 95 3.71 7.87 -7.58
CA THR A 95 5.03 8.51 -7.54
C THR A 95 6.02 7.79 -8.46
N ALA A 96 6.92 8.57 -9.07
CA ALA A 96 7.99 8.12 -9.95
C ALA A 96 9.24 8.99 -9.72
N GLY A 97 10.24 8.47 -9.01
CA GLY A 97 11.36 9.28 -8.53
C GLY A 97 10.84 10.41 -7.63
N GLN A 98 11.09 11.67 -7.99
CA GLN A 98 10.53 12.84 -7.30
C GLN A 98 9.26 13.39 -7.96
N HIS A 99 8.81 12.80 -9.06
CA HIS A 99 7.59 13.19 -9.77
C HIS A 99 6.39 12.45 -9.19
N TRP A 100 5.23 13.10 -9.18
CA TRP A 100 4.03 12.54 -8.60
C TRP A 100 2.77 13.15 -9.20
N ALA A 101 1.69 12.38 -9.13
CA ALA A 101 0.34 12.80 -9.50
C ALA A 101 -0.66 12.17 -8.52
N ALA A 102 -1.71 12.92 -8.16
CA ALA A 102 -2.74 12.47 -7.25
C ALA A 102 -4.14 12.71 -7.80
N LYS A 103 -5.04 11.77 -7.53
CA LYS A 103 -6.46 11.84 -7.88
C LYS A 103 -7.32 11.66 -6.63
N LYS A 104 -8.27 12.57 -6.44
CA LYS A 104 -9.28 12.47 -5.40
C LYS A 104 -10.33 11.45 -5.82
N VAL A 105 -10.68 10.57 -4.89
CA VAL A 105 -11.77 9.60 -5.02
C VAL A 105 -12.91 10.09 -4.15
N THR A 106 -14.01 10.50 -4.78
CA THR A 106 -15.18 11.08 -4.11
C THR A 106 -16.34 10.10 -3.94
N GLU A 107 -16.35 9.01 -4.71
CA GLU A 107 -17.43 8.02 -4.68
C GLU A 107 -16.95 6.64 -5.14
N GLY A 108 -17.74 5.63 -4.80
CA GLY A 108 -17.56 4.26 -5.28
C GLY A 108 -16.46 3.48 -4.56
N VAL A 109 -15.87 2.54 -5.29
CA VAL A 109 -14.83 1.65 -4.79
C VAL A 109 -13.54 1.87 -5.58
N CYS A 110 -12.41 1.85 -4.88
CA CYS A 110 -11.09 1.95 -5.49
C CYS A 110 -10.20 0.84 -4.95
N ASN A 111 -9.40 0.23 -5.83
CA ASN A 111 -8.31 -0.66 -5.45
C ASN A 111 -6.98 -0.25 -6.05
N LEU A 112 -5.90 -0.52 -5.34
CA LEU A 112 -4.54 -0.41 -5.83
C LEU A 112 -3.85 -1.77 -5.82
N SER A 113 -3.02 -1.97 -6.83
CA SER A 113 -2.06 -3.06 -6.95
C SER A 113 -0.69 -2.45 -7.25
N SER A 114 0.31 -3.27 -7.54
CA SER A 114 1.69 -2.84 -7.79
C SER A 114 1.89 -2.17 -9.15
N GLN A 115 1.06 -1.19 -9.48
CA GLN A 115 1.08 -0.39 -10.72
C GLN A 115 0.52 1.01 -10.51
N LEU A 116 0.99 1.95 -11.33
CA LEU A 116 0.46 3.30 -11.40
C LEU A 116 -0.99 3.28 -11.95
N ARG A 117 -1.84 4.13 -11.40
CA ARG A 117 -3.27 4.27 -11.68
C ARG A 117 -3.71 5.69 -12.03
N VAL A 118 -3.00 6.71 -11.58
CA VAL A 118 -3.31 8.11 -11.86
C VAL A 118 -2.94 8.39 -13.32
N GLY A 119 -3.95 8.46 -14.18
CA GLY A 119 -3.79 8.71 -15.61
C GLY A 119 -3.81 10.19 -15.96
N LYS A 120 -4.58 10.54 -16.99
CA LYS A 120 -4.83 11.93 -17.40
C LYS A 120 -5.62 12.71 -16.34
N ASN A 121 -5.49 14.04 -16.38
CA ASN A 121 -6.24 14.98 -15.52
C ASN A 121 -6.16 14.68 -14.01
N PRO A 122 -4.94 14.57 -13.45
CA PRO A 122 -4.78 14.49 -12.00
C PRO A 122 -5.28 15.77 -11.34
N ASP A 123 -5.81 15.65 -10.12
CA ASP A 123 -6.30 16.82 -9.38
C ASP A 123 -5.15 17.60 -8.75
N LEU A 124 -4.05 16.91 -8.44
CA LEU A 124 -2.79 17.49 -7.97
C LEU A 124 -1.63 16.79 -8.66
N LYS A 125 -0.55 17.51 -8.93
CA LYS A 125 0.65 16.97 -9.57
C LYS A 125 1.87 17.83 -9.25
N THR A 126 3.05 17.27 -9.50
CA THR A 126 4.29 18.04 -9.51
C THR A 126 4.17 19.30 -10.39
N ASP A 127 4.73 20.41 -9.93
CA ASP A 127 4.82 21.63 -10.74
C ASP A 127 5.61 21.37 -12.04
N GLU A 128 5.12 21.92 -13.16
CA GLU A 128 5.73 21.75 -14.48
C GLU A 128 5.92 20.28 -14.89
N LEU A 129 4.99 19.40 -14.47
CA LEU A 129 5.08 17.96 -14.74
C LEU A 129 5.23 17.65 -16.23
N GLU A 130 4.48 18.32 -17.11
CA GLU A 130 4.55 18.15 -18.56
C GLU A 130 5.96 18.41 -19.10
N ASP A 131 6.53 19.57 -18.80
CA ASP A 131 7.87 19.96 -19.25
C ASP A 131 8.95 19.00 -18.71
N LYS A 132 8.83 18.60 -17.44
CA LYS A 132 9.74 17.62 -16.81
C LYS A 132 9.63 16.26 -17.48
N THR A 133 8.42 15.79 -17.79
CA THR A 133 8.18 14.50 -18.44
C THR A 133 8.68 14.49 -19.89
N GLU A 134 8.52 15.60 -20.61
CA GLU A 134 9.01 15.75 -21.99
C GLU A 134 10.53 15.80 -22.04
N LYS A 135 11.19 16.50 -21.10
CA LYS A 135 12.66 16.50 -20.98
C LYS A 135 13.25 15.13 -20.67
N LEU A 136 12.52 14.28 -19.94
CA LEU A 136 12.88 12.88 -19.71
C LEU A 136 12.63 11.98 -20.94
N GLY A 137 11.96 12.48 -21.98
CA GLY A 137 11.61 11.71 -23.17
C GLY A 137 10.51 10.67 -22.93
N PHE A 138 9.80 10.74 -21.80
CA PHE A 138 8.77 9.75 -21.43
C PHE A 138 7.42 10.03 -22.10
N TRP A 139 7.20 11.27 -22.53
CA TRP A 139 6.02 11.74 -23.24
C TRP A 139 6.40 12.93 -24.13
N SER A 140 5.52 13.30 -25.06
CA SER A 140 5.71 14.44 -25.96
C SER A 140 4.36 15.07 -26.29
N THR A 141 4.35 16.39 -26.49
CA THR A 141 3.12 17.18 -26.70
C THR A 141 2.26 16.72 -27.89
N ASP A 142 2.85 16.09 -28.90
CA ASP A 142 2.14 15.52 -30.07
C ASP A 142 1.26 14.31 -29.73
N LYS A 143 1.45 13.68 -28.56
CA LYS A 143 0.66 12.53 -28.09
C LYS A 143 -0.62 12.93 -27.35
N GLY A 144 -0.95 14.22 -27.32
CA GLY A 144 -2.08 14.78 -26.56
C GLY A 144 -1.80 14.79 -25.06
N ASP A 145 -2.84 15.03 -24.24
CA ASP A 145 -2.69 15.23 -22.79
C ASP A 145 -1.85 14.15 -22.10
N LEU A 146 -0.95 14.59 -21.22
CA LEU A 146 -0.09 13.73 -20.42
C LEU A 146 -0.93 12.77 -19.55
N ASP A 147 -0.67 11.48 -19.73
CA ASP A 147 -1.14 10.42 -18.84
C ASP A 147 0.03 9.98 -17.95
N PHE A 148 -0.02 10.30 -16.65
CA PHE A 148 1.10 10.04 -15.74
C PHE A 148 1.43 8.55 -15.63
N SER A 149 0.41 7.71 -15.43
CA SER A 149 0.57 6.27 -15.36
C SER A 149 1.21 5.69 -16.63
N ALA A 150 0.75 6.10 -17.81
CA ALA A 150 1.30 5.59 -19.07
C ALA A 150 2.71 6.11 -19.35
N ALA A 151 3.01 7.37 -18.99
CA ALA A 151 4.31 7.98 -19.20
C ALA A 151 5.40 7.34 -18.32
N TYR A 152 5.09 7.08 -17.04
CA TYR A 152 6.10 6.67 -16.05
C TYR A 152 6.17 5.18 -15.75
N SER A 153 5.15 4.37 -16.11
CA SER A 153 5.16 2.93 -15.80
C SER A 153 6.34 2.19 -16.45
N ALA A 154 6.87 1.20 -15.72
CA ALA A 154 7.83 0.23 -16.21
C ALA A 154 7.37 -1.20 -15.88
N ASP A 155 7.99 -2.18 -16.56
CA ASP A 155 7.68 -3.59 -16.34
C ASP A 155 8.08 -4.02 -14.93
N PHE A 156 7.24 -4.85 -14.32
CA PHE A 156 7.50 -5.47 -13.03
C PHE A 156 8.62 -6.53 -13.19
N PRO A 157 9.79 -6.39 -12.52
CA PRO A 157 10.90 -7.31 -12.68
C PRO A 157 10.55 -8.74 -12.27
N GLY A 158 9.61 -8.93 -11.34
CA GLY A 158 9.13 -10.24 -10.93
C GLY A 158 8.34 -11.01 -11.98
N LEU A 159 8.05 -10.43 -13.15
CA LEU A 159 7.44 -11.17 -14.26
C LEU A 159 8.33 -12.31 -14.79
N ILE A 160 9.64 -12.26 -14.53
CA ILE A 160 10.58 -13.32 -14.92
C ILE A 160 10.52 -14.55 -14.00
N GLU A 161 9.97 -14.38 -12.79
CA GLU A 161 9.90 -15.45 -11.79
C GLU A 161 8.70 -16.37 -12.02
N LYS A 162 8.96 -17.67 -11.96
CA LYS A 162 7.89 -18.68 -12.11
C LYS A 162 6.95 -18.58 -10.92
N ASN A 163 5.64 -18.55 -11.19
CA ASN A 163 4.55 -18.50 -10.21
C ASN A 163 4.30 -17.14 -9.53
N ILE A 164 4.90 -16.05 -10.00
CA ILE A 164 4.49 -14.70 -9.55
C ILE A 164 3.34 -14.20 -10.43
N GLN A 165 2.23 -13.82 -9.79
CA GLN A 165 1.09 -13.24 -10.50
C GLN A 165 1.39 -11.80 -10.95
N PRO A 166 1.13 -11.43 -12.22
CA PRO A 166 1.27 -10.06 -12.69
C PRO A 166 0.43 -9.09 -11.86
N PRO A 167 0.96 -7.90 -11.52
CA PRO A 167 0.21 -6.89 -10.78
C PRO A 167 -1.15 -6.51 -11.40
N MET A 168 -1.25 -6.51 -12.74
CA MET A 168 -2.53 -6.30 -13.46
C MET A 168 -3.59 -7.32 -13.08
N LYS A 169 -3.25 -8.61 -13.01
CA LYS A 169 -4.24 -9.65 -12.68
C LYS A 169 -4.82 -9.45 -11.29
N ARG A 170 -3.99 -9.06 -10.31
CA ARG A 170 -4.44 -8.75 -8.95
C ARG A 170 -5.38 -7.55 -8.93
N TYR A 171 -5.06 -6.52 -9.71
CA TYR A 171 -5.92 -5.36 -9.86
C TYR A 171 -7.28 -5.74 -10.46
N GLU A 172 -7.28 -6.48 -11.57
CA GLU A 172 -8.50 -6.92 -12.26
C GLU A 172 -9.35 -7.84 -11.38
N LYS A 173 -8.74 -8.83 -10.72
CA LYS A 173 -9.46 -9.69 -9.78
C LYS A 173 -10.04 -8.89 -8.61
N GLY A 174 -9.27 -7.96 -8.05
CA GLY A 174 -9.74 -7.08 -6.99
C GLY A 174 -10.93 -6.24 -7.43
N LYS A 175 -10.90 -5.71 -8.64
CA LYS A 175 -12.02 -4.97 -9.24
C LYS A 175 -13.26 -5.85 -9.39
N ILE A 176 -13.12 -7.04 -9.99
CA ILE A 176 -14.22 -8.00 -10.16
C ILE A 176 -14.83 -8.34 -8.80
N LEU A 177 -14.01 -8.69 -7.81
CA LEU A 177 -14.48 -9.03 -6.47
C LEU A 177 -15.18 -7.83 -5.80
N MET A 178 -14.67 -6.61 -5.97
CA MET A 178 -15.35 -5.43 -5.45
C MET A 178 -16.69 -5.24 -6.14
N GLU A 179 -16.79 -5.33 -7.47
CA GLU A 179 -18.05 -5.19 -8.21
C GLU A 179 -19.08 -6.27 -7.82
N GLU A 180 -18.66 -7.53 -7.69
CA GLU A 180 -19.51 -8.65 -7.29
C GLU A 180 -20.05 -8.53 -5.86
N ASN A 181 -19.29 -7.90 -4.96
CA ASN A 181 -19.65 -7.79 -3.55
C ASN A 181 -20.14 -6.37 -3.17
N ALA A 182 -19.98 -5.36 -4.02
CA ALA A 182 -20.45 -3.99 -3.84
C ALA A 182 -21.85 -3.81 -4.46
N ASN A 183 -22.87 -4.44 -3.88
CA ASN A 183 -24.25 -4.27 -4.35
C ASN A 183 -24.89 -2.99 -3.77
N GLY A 184 -24.35 -1.82 -4.11
CA GLY A 184 -24.79 -0.51 -3.60
C GLY A 184 -24.39 -0.19 -2.15
N SER A 185 -23.81 -1.16 -1.43
CA SER A 185 -23.15 -0.96 -0.15
C SER A 185 -22.02 -1.96 0.04
N PHE A 186 -21.01 -1.61 0.84
CA PHE A 186 -19.87 -2.48 1.10
C PHE A 186 -19.76 -2.77 2.59
N SER A 187 -19.92 -4.04 2.97
CA SER A 187 -19.84 -4.44 4.37
C SER A 187 -18.41 -4.80 4.79
N LEU A 188 -18.16 -4.80 6.10
CA LEU A 188 -16.95 -5.33 6.69
C LEU A 188 -16.70 -6.79 6.29
N GLU A 189 -17.77 -7.60 6.25
CA GLU A 189 -17.72 -9.00 5.85
C GLU A 189 -17.30 -9.16 4.39
N ASN A 190 -17.77 -8.29 3.51
CA ASN A 190 -17.36 -8.26 2.10
C ASN A 190 -15.84 -8.02 2.02
N MET A 191 -15.31 -7.05 2.78
CA MET A 191 -13.87 -6.78 2.78
C MET A 191 -13.06 -7.96 3.31
N PHE A 192 -13.51 -8.61 4.38
CA PHE A 192 -12.86 -9.83 4.89
C PHE A 192 -12.83 -10.94 3.85
N LYS A 193 -13.96 -11.17 3.17
CA LYS A 193 -14.05 -12.20 2.13
C LYS A 193 -13.09 -11.92 0.98
N ILE A 194 -13.03 -10.68 0.50
CA ILE A 194 -12.13 -10.31 -0.60
C ILE A 194 -10.67 -10.43 -0.20
N LEU A 195 -10.28 -9.90 0.97
CA LEU A 195 -8.89 -9.98 1.44
C LEU A 195 -8.45 -11.39 1.85
N ARG A 196 -9.37 -12.36 1.88
CA ARG A 196 -9.10 -13.79 2.10
C ARG A 196 -9.04 -14.61 0.80
N GLU A 197 -9.16 -13.97 -0.37
CA GLU A 197 -9.10 -14.67 -1.65
C GLU A 197 -7.68 -15.20 -1.93
N GLU A 198 -7.57 -16.50 -2.21
CA GLU A 198 -6.30 -17.23 -2.20
C GLU A 198 -5.57 -17.22 -3.55
N GLU A 199 -6.30 -17.19 -4.67
CA GLU A 199 -5.70 -17.49 -5.97
C GLU A 199 -4.97 -16.30 -6.59
N CYS A 200 -5.39 -15.07 -6.27
CA CYS A 200 -4.88 -13.89 -6.94
C CYS A 200 -4.47 -12.77 -5.97
N LEU A 201 -5.35 -12.39 -5.04
CA LEU A 201 -5.09 -11.24 -4.17
C LEU A 201 -4.02 -11.53 -3.13
N ASN A 202 -4.06 -12.72 -2.53
CA ASN A 202 -3.03 -13.15 -1.60
C ASN A 202 -1.89 -13.85 -2.33
N MET A 203 -0.68 -13.43 -2.02
CA MET A 203 0.53 -14.00 -2.59
C MET A 203 1.10 -15.08 -1.67
N THR A 204 1.73 -16.08 -2.29
CA THR A 204 2.42 -17.19 -1.61
C THR A 204 3.89 -17.22 -2.04
N GLY A 205 4.71 -18.07 -1.40
CA GLY A 205 6.14 -18.17 -1.71
C GLY A 205 6.97 -17.02 -1.13
N GLN A 206 7.97 -16.54 -1.88
CA GLN A 206 8.95 -15.55 -1.40
C GLN A 206 8.36 -14.12 -1.23
N LEU A 207 7.27 -13.82 -1.93
CA LEU A 207 6.55 -12.54 -1.84
C LEU A 207 5.20 -12.70 -1.12
N MET A 208 5.16 -13.58 -0.11
CA MET A 208 3.95 -13.96 0.62
C MET A 208 3.23 -12.76 1.26
N THR A 209 1.89 -12.74 1.20
CA THR A 209 1.10 -11.78 1.97
C THR A 209 1.27 -12.05 3.47
N THR A 210 1.86 -11.08 4.17
CA THR A 210 2.24 -11.21 5.58
C THR A 210 1.11 -10.88 6.56
N SER A 211 0.14 -10.07 6.14
CA SER A 211 -1.05 -9.71 6.92
C SER A 211 -2.08 -8.97 6.08
N SER A 212 -3.29 -8.79 6.61
CA SER A 212 -4.31 -7.89 6.09
C SER A 212 -4.83 -6.96 7.17
N GLN A 213 -5.22 -5.75 6.77
CA GLN A 213 -5.89 -4.76 7.61
C GLN A 213 -7.17 -4.26 6.93
N VAL A 214 -8.24 -4.09 7.70
CA VAL A 214 -9.45 -3.35 7.31
C VAL A 214 -9.72 -2.26 8.34
N SER A 215 -9.88 -1.01 7.92
CA SER A 215 -10.24 0.09 8.83
C SER A 215 -11.66 0.56 8.51
N VAL A 216 -12.49 0.64 9.55
CA VAL A 216 -13.84 1.20 9.48
C VAL A 216 -13.81 2.55 10.17
N LEU A 217 -13.88 3.61 9.37
CA LEU A 217 -13.92 5.00 9.84
C LEU A 217 -15.38 5.41 10.08
N GLN A 218 -15.67 5.88 11.27
CA GLN A 218 -17.01 6.31 11.65
C GLN A 218 -17.24 7.77 11.23
N PRO A 219 -18.50 8.19 10.94
CA PRO A 219 -18.82 9.61 10.71
C PRO A 219 -18.33 10.52 11.85
N GLU A 220 -18.03 11.79 11.56
CA GLU A 220 -17.46 12.73 12.55
C GLU A 220 -18.30 12.88 13.82
N ASP A 221 -19.63 12.77 13.71
CA ASP A 221 -20.60 12.87 14.81
C ASP A 221 -20.87 11.53 15.53
N SER A 222 -20.21 10.44 15.13
CA SER A 222 -20.42 9.13 15.71
C SER A 222 -19.87 9.03 17.15
N HIS A 223 -20.67 8.47 18.05
CA HIS A 223 -20.23 8.08 19.40
C HIS A 223 -19.46 6.75 19.43
N ILE A 224 -19.36 6.06 18.29
CA ILE A 224 -18.63 4.81 18.15
C ILE A 224 -17.22 5.15 17.64
N PRO A 225 -16.14 4.61 18.24
CA PRO A 225 -14.80 4.85 17.75
C PRO A 225 -14.53 4.10 16.43
N ASN A 226 -13.55 4.57 15.66
CA ASN A 226 -13.05 3.82 14.51
C ASN A 226 -12.59 2.43 14.94
N THR A 227 -12.82 1.43 14.09
CA THR A 227 -12.41 0.05 14.36
C THR A 227 -11.47 -0.43 13.27
N HIS A 228 -10.34 -1.00 13.67
CA HIS A 228 -9.31 -1.50 12.78
C HIS A 228 -9.14 -2.99 12.98
N TRP A 229 -9.19 -3.77 11.92
CA TRP A 229 -9.22 -5.22 11.95
C TRP A 229 -7.95 -5.77 11.33
N PHE A 230 -7.24 -6.63 12.05
CA PHE A 230 -5.96 -7.19 11.61
C PHE A 230 -5.98 -8.71 11.64
N THR A 231 -5.38 -9.35 10.64
CA THR A 231 -5.07 -10.79 10.73
C THR A 231 -3.87 -11.03 11.66
N ALA A 232 -2.87 -10.15 11.56
CA ALA A 232 -1.57 -10.23 12.25
C ALA A 232 -0.79 -11.54 12.02
N THR A 233 -1.10 -12.22 10.91
CA THR A 233 -0.49 -13.51 10.52
C THR A 233 -0.43 -13.62 9.00
N PRO A 234 0.60 -14.30 8.45
CA PRO A 234 0.65 -14.67 7.05
C PRO A 234 -0.46 -15.69 6.71
N ASN A 235 -0.70 -15.95 5.43
CA ASN A 235 -1.79 -16.80 4.95
C ASN A 235 -3.15 -16.27 5.45
N THR A 236 -3.48 -15.07 5.02
CA THR A 236 -4.69 -14.32 5.42
C THR A 236 -5.97 -15.10 5.14
N TYR A 237 -6.00 -15.97 4.12
CA TYR A 237 -7.10 -16.89 3.82
C TYR A 237 -7.40 -17.91 4.94
N LEU A 238 -6.44 -18.23 5.81
CA LEU A 238 -6.65 -19.06 7.02
C LEU A 238 -6.82 -18.21 8.28
N SER A 239 -6.54 -16.91 8.20
CA SER A 239 -6.37 -16.05 9.37
C SER A 239 -7.63 -15.29 9.76
N VAL A 240 -7.94 -15.24 11.05
CA VAL A 240 -9.08 -14.47 11.56
C VAL A 240 -8.72 -12.99 11.71
N PHE A 241 -9.63 -12.11 11.28
CA PHE A 241 -9.55 -10.67 11.55
C PHE A 241 -9.94 -10.38 13.00
N LYS A 242 -9.05 -9.72 13.75
CA LYS A 242 -9.26 -9.33 15.14
C LYS A 242 -9.46 -7.80 15.21
N PRO A 243 -10.50 -7.30 15.91
CA PRO A 243 -10.72 -5.87 16.03
C PRO A 243 -9.72 -5.24 16.99
N PHE A 244 -9.37 -4.00 16.70
CA PHE A 244 -8.53 -3.14 17.50
C PHE A 244 -9.08 -1.71 17.44
N ILE A 245 -9.13 -1.05 18.58
CA ILE A 245 -9.58 0.34 18.71
C ILE A 245 -8.41 1.13 19.28
N PHE A 246 -7.98 2.18 18.58
CA PHE A 246 -6.97 3.09 19.12
C PHE A 246 -7.63 3.97 20.18
N CYS A 247 -7.30 3.73 21.45
CA CYS A 247 -7.75 4.55 22.57
C CYS A 247 -6.60 4.84 23.55
N PRO A 248 -6.64 6.00 24.25
CA PRO A 248 -5.68 6.29 25.30
C PRO A 248 -5.68 5.20 26.38
N GLY A 249 -4.50 4.73 26.78
CA GLY A 249 -4.36 3.74 27.84
C GLY A 249 -4.77 2.31 27.46
N ALA A 250 -4.80 1.98 26.16
CA ALA A 250 -5.05 0.61 25.71
C ALA A 250 -4.06 -0.38 26.33
N ASP A 251 -4.58 -1.39 27.04
CA ASP A 251 -3.78 -2.52 27.53
C ASP A 251 -3.49 -3.47 26.37
N ILE A 252 -2.24 -3.48 25.93
CA ILE A 252 -1.76 -4.36 24.85
C ILE A 252 -1.55 -5.81 25.30
N GLY A 253 -1.73 -6.11 26.60
CA GLY A 253 -1.54 -7.43 27.18
C GLY A 253 -0.08 -7.91 27.15
N SER A 254 0.20 -8.96 27.92
CA SER A 254 1.56 -9.51 28.07
C SER A 254 2.04 -10.35 26.88
N GLY A 255 1.16 -10.69 25.94
CA GLY A 255 1.47 -11.58 24.80
C GLY A 255 1.93 -10.90 23.51
N ILE A 256 1.87 -9.56 23.45
CA ILE A 256 2.21 -8.77 22.26
C ILE A 256 3.66 -8.27 22.30
N GLY A 257 4.26 -8.15 23.49
CA GLY A 257 5.63 -7.71 23.67
C GLY A 257 6.64 -8.61 22.97
N LEU A 258 7.41 -8.04 22.04
CA LEU A 258 8.60 -8.69 21.48
C LEU A 258 9.77 -8.42 22.42
N ASN A 259 10.36 -9.48 22.99
CA ASN A 259 11.61 -9.33 23.70
C ASN A 259 12.74 -9.26 22.68
N CYS A 260 13.30 -8.06 22.45
CA CYS A 260 14.40 -7.83 21.50
C CYS A 260 15.63 -8.72 21.75
N SER A 261 15.80 -9.26 22.96
CA SER A 261 16.90 -10.17 23.30
C SER A 261 16.64 -11.63 22.90
N SER A 262 15.42 -11.99 22.52
CA SER A 262 15.03 -13.34 22.16
C SER A 262 14.75 -13.43 20.67
N LYS A 263 15.32 -14.42 19.98
CA LYS A 263 14.90 -14.77 18.60
C LYS A 263 13.48 -15.36 18.54
N SER A 264 12.78 -15.46 19.67
CA SER A 264 11.40 -15.91 19.72
C SER A 264 10.47 -14.83 19.20
N HIS A 265 9.60 -15.23 18.27
CA HIS A 265 8.50 -14.40 17.82
C HIS A 265 7.49 -14.18 18.95
N SER A 266 6.59 -13.21 18.81
CA SER A 266 5.52 -12.97 19.79
C SER A 266 4.70 -14.24 20.05
N PHE A 267 4.04 -14.31 21.20
CA PHE A 267 3.15 -15.43 21.52
C PHE A 267 2.07 -15.62 20.45
N ILE A 268 1.56 -14.52 19.88
CA ILE A 268 0.60 -14.56 18.77
C ILE A 268 1.18 -15.30 17.56
N TYR A 269 2.46 -15.07 17.25
CA TYR A 269 3.10 -15.75 16.13
C TYR A 269 3.36 -17.23 16.42
N SER A 270 3.78 -17.58 17.63
CA SER A 270 4.07 -18.98 18.00
C SER A 270 2.82 -19.86 17.98
N VAL A 271 1.67 -19.33 18.39
CA VAL A 271 0.38 -20.04 18.37
C VAL A 271 -0.15 -20.24 16.95
N ASN A 272 0.15 -19.34 16.02
CA ASN A 272 -0.30 -19.46 14.62
C ASN A 272 0.67 -20.22 13.71
N LYS A 273 1.79 -20.73 14.26
CA LYS A 273 2.69 -21.65 13.54
C LYS A 273 2.06 -23.04 13.33
N PHE A 274 0.95 -23.34 14.02
CA PHE A 274 0.18 -24.58 13.87
C PHE A 274 -0.61 -24.58 12.55
N GLY A 275 0.08 -24.90 11.47
CA GLY A 275 -0.50 -25.07 10.13
C GLY A 275 0.54 -25.29 9.03
N THR A 276 1.81 -24.95 9.28
CA THR A 276 2.86 -25.00 8.27
C THR A 276 4.08 -25.76 8.78
N SER A 277 4.02 -27.09 8.74
CA SER A 277 5.17 -28.00 9.00
C SER A 277 6.31 -27.86 7.98
N VAL A 278 6.25 -26.90 7.06
CA VAL A 278 7.16 -26.75 5.90
C VAL A 278 7.90 -25.42 5.90
N ILE A 279 7.68 -24.52 6.87
CA ILE A 279 8.44 -23.25 6.92
C ILE A 279 9.72 -23.47 7.75
N THR A 280 10.79 -23.86 7.07
CA THR A 280 12.17 -23.60 7.50
C THR A 280 12.32 -22.10 7.82
N PRO A 281 13.19 -21.72 8.76
CA PRO A 281 13.42 -20.31 9.09
C PRO A 281 14.19 -19.65 7.94
N LEU A 282 13.51 -19.38 6.83
CA LEU A 282 13.98 -18.43 5.84
C LEU A 282 13.72 -17.04 6.42
N SER A 283 14.78 -16.23 6.41
CA SER A 283 14.71 -14.78 6.62
C SER A 283 13.49 -14.22 5.88
N LEU A 284 12.54 -13.68 6.63
CA LEU A 284 11.34 -13.06 6.09
C LEU A 284 11.77 -11.83 5.28
N SER A 285 11.84 -11.97 3.95
CA SER A 285 11.81 -10.80 3.08
C SER A 285 10.48 -10.09 3.31
N LEU A 286 10.52 -8.88 3.87
CA LEU A 286 9.42 -7.93 3.90
C LEU A 286 9.11 -7.46 2.47
N SER A 287 8.49 -8.34 1.69
CA SER A 287 7.81 -7.99 0.45
C SER A 287 6.38 -7.61 0.79
N LEU A 288 6.09 -6.31 0.95
CA LEU A 288 4.70 -5.85 0.98
C LEU A 288 4.11 -5.94 -0.44
N SER A 289 3.51 -7.09 -0.75
CA SER A 289 2.45 -7.09 -1.76
C SER A 289 1.15 -6.68 -1.08
N LEU A 290 0.73 -5.45 -1.36
CA LEU A 290 -0.45 -4.85 -0.77
C LEU A 290 -1.52 -4.67 -1.86
N SER A 291 -2.69 -5.26 -1.64
CA SER A 291 -3.93 -4.90 -2.33
C SER A 291 -4.67 -3.94 -1.40
N LEU A 292 -4.63 -2.65 -1.72
CA LEU A 292 -5.37 -1.63 -0.98
C LEU A 292 -6.76 -1.53 -1.60
N MET A 293 -7.80 -1.59 -0.78
CA MET A 293 -9.18 -1.48 -1.24
C MET A 293 -9.92 -0.52 -0.33
N LEU A 294 -10.71 0.35 -0.92
CA LEU A 294 -11.57 1.28 -0.21
C LEU A 294 -12.95 1.33 -0.85
N PRO A 295 -14.00 1.07 -0.08
CA PRO A 295 -15.34 1.54 -0.36
C PRO A 295 -15.56 2.92 0.29
N LEU A 296 -15.94 3.92 -0.50
CA LEU A 296 -16.51 5.17 0.02
C LEU A 296 -18.03 5.00 0.06
N GLN A 297 -18.59 5.05 1.26
CA GLN A 297 -20.01 5.29 1.48
C GLN A 297 -20.13 6.63 2.18
N LEU A 298 -20.56 7.66 1.44
CA LEU A 298 -21.00 8.94 1.98
C LEU A 298 -22.48 8.86 2.34
#